data_AF-A0A914C124-F1
#
_entry.id   AF-A0A914C124-F1
#
_cell.length_a   1.000
_cell.length_b   1.000
_cell.length_c   1.000
_cell.angle_alpha   90.00
_cell.angle_beta   90.00
_cell.angle_gamma   90.00
#
_symmetry.space_group_name_H-M   'P 1'
#
loop_
_entity.id
_entity.type
_entity.pdbx_description
1 polymer ?
#
loop_
_entity_poly.entity_id
_entity_poly.type
_entity_poly.pdbx_seq_one_letter_code
_entity_poly.pdbx_strand_id
1 'polypeptide(L)'
;MIELAKMLMCCDRFASLPFEDKFLLYKNVRPIFQNLERHWSSVLLFKIDYDDWRLLHDDKTAIDFTSMRLKFKDVDPETFNATAPLWIPIRDKNIKFLMCPMKTLQLTEYEIAFLLAHILWTVQDINGLSENAIRISEETTEQIAGELHNYYAYEMRLSNYAPRLVKITKLIDAAKEIRHAKQDMWTIAKIFDMFRFEIVGSELIEL
;
A
#
# COMPACT_ATOMS: atom_id res chain seq x y z
N MET A 1 8.52 -5.79 9.02
CA MET A 1 9.58 -5.82 7.98
C MET A 1 9.86 -7.24 7.53
N ILE A 2 10.17 -8.16 8.45
CA ILE A 2 10.50 -9.56 8.13
C ILE A 2 9.36 -10.31 7.44
N GLU A 3 8.11 -10.12 7.88
CA GLU A 3 6.97 -10.89 7.33
C GLU A 3 6.67 -10.60 5.85
N LEU A 4 6.79 -9.34 5.41
CA LEU A 4 6.63 -9.02 3.98
C LEU A 4 7.73 -9.67 3.14
N ALA A 5 8.99 -9.61 3.60
CA ALA A 5 10.10 -10.24 2.90
C ALA A 5 9.92 -11.76 2.82
N LYS A 6 9.48 -12.42 3.91
CA LYS A 6 9.15 -13.85 3.91
C LYS A 6 8.03 -14.16 2.91
N MET A 7 6.96 -13.38 2.92
CA MET A 7 5.83 -13.55 2.00
C MET A 7 6.27 -13.44 0.53
N LEU A 8 7.10 -12.45 0.19
CA LEU A 8 7.60 -12.30 -1.18
C LEU A 8 8.51 -13.46 -1.59
N MET A 9 9.30 -14.02 -0.66
CA MET A 9 10.12 -15.20 -0.92
C MET A 9 9.30 -16.49 -1.13
N CYS A 10 7.99 -16.50 -0.81
CA CYS A 10 7.10 -17.59 -1.20
C CYS A 10 6.67 -17.53 -2.67
N CYS A 11 6.92 -16.42 -3.37
CA CYS A 11 6.71 -16.32 -4.82
C CYS A 11 7.98 -16.77 -5.53
N ASP A 12 7.95 -17.94 -6.18
CA ASP A 12 9.11 -18.52 -6.88
C ASP A 12 9.76 -17.54 -7.87
N ARG A 13 8.93 -16.81 -8.62
CA ARG A 13 9.41 -15.80 -9.57
C ARG A 13 10.20 -14.70 -8.87
N PHE A 14 9.70 -14.17 -7.76
CA PHE A 14 10.44 -13.20 -6.96
C PHE A 14 11.69 -13.81 -6.33
N ALA A 15 11.59 -14.99 -5.73
CA ALA A 15 12.70 -15.66 -5.05
C ALA A 15 13.87 -15.95 -6.00
N SER A 16 13.57 -16.26 -7.27
CA SER A 16 14.54 -16.58 -8.32
C SER A 16 15.38 -15.38 -8.78
N LEU A 17 14.93 -14.14 -8.49
CA LEU A 17 15.65 -12.95 -8.90
C LEU A 17 16.98 -12.78 -8.14
N PRO A 18 17.99 -12.13 -8.75
CA PRO A 18 19.18 -11.64 -8.05
C PRO A 18 18.83 -10.78 -6.85
N PHE A 19 19.76 -10.68 -5.89
CA PHE A 19 19.51 -9.94 -4.65
C PHE A 19 19.23 -8.46 -4.92
N GLU A 20 19.95 -7.87 -5.87
CA GLU A 20 19.86 -6.47 -6.27
C GLU A 20 18.44 -6.13 -6.76
N ASP A 21 17.90 -6.96 -7.65
CA ASP A 21 16.54 -6.81 -8.17
C ASP A 21 15.49 -7.02 -7.07
N LYS A 22 15.64 -8.06 -6.24
CA LYS A 22 14.74 -8.30 -5.09
C LYS A 22 14.72 -7.12 -4.14
N PHE A 23 15.88 -6.55 -3.86
CA PHE A 23 16.01 -5.42 -2.95
C PHE A 23 15.33 -4.17 -3.51
N LEU A 24 15.53 -3.86 -4.80
CA LEU A 24 14.86 -2.75 -5.47
C LEU A 24 13.33 -2.90 -5.47
N LEU A 25 12.83 -4.08 -5.85
CA LEU A 25 11.40 -4.39 -5.83
C LEU A 25 10.84 -4.27 -4.40
N TYR A 26 11.46 -4.92 -3.42
CA TYR A 26 11.04 -4.88 -2.02
C TYR A 26 10.96 -3.44 -1.50
N LYS A 27 12.01 -2.64 -1.73
CA LYS A 27 12.07 -1.24 -1.29
C LYS A 27 10.94 -0.43 -1.91
N ASN A 28 10.64 -0.64 -3.19
CA ASN A 28 9.58 0.09 -3.88
C ASN A 28 8.18 -0.21 -3.31
N VAL A 29 7.89 -1.50 -3.13
CA VAL A 29 6.52 -1.99 -2.84
C VAL A 29 6.17 -1.96 -1.36
N ARG A 30 7.17 -2.08 -0.48
CA ARG A 30 6.99 -2.13 0.98
C ARG A 30 6.05 -1.05 1.53
N PRO A 31 6.26 0.25 1.29
CA PRO A 31 5.40 1.28 1.87
C PRO A 31 3.94 1.17 1.39
N ILE A 32 3.73 0.67 0.16
CA ILE A 32 2.37 0.46 -0.37
C ILE A 32 1.73 -0.77 0.27
N PHE A 33 2.44 -1.90 0.34
CA PHE A 33 1.94 -3.15 0.91
C PHE A 33 1.55 -3.00 2.37
N GLN A 34 2.41 -2.36 3.17
CA GLN A 34 2.12 -2.09 4.59
C GLN A 34 0.86 -1.23 4.73
N ASN A 35 0.68 -0.27 3.83
CA ASN A 35 -0.49 0.59 3.85
C ASN A 35 -1.77 -0.16 3.48
N LEU A 36 -1.75 -0.91 2.39
CA LEU A 36 -2.89 -1.67 1.89
C LEU A 36 -3.31 -2.79 2.85
N GLU A 37 -2.35 -3.52 3.42
CA GLU A 37 -2.63 -4.56 4.41
C GLU A 37 -3.37 -3.98 5.61
N ARG A 38 -2.92 -2.84 6.16
CA ARG A 38 -3.58 -2.22 7.30
C ARG A 38 -5.00 -1.77 6.99
N HIS A 39 -5.22 -1.21 5.80
CA HIS A 39 -6.57 -0.85 5.36
C HIS A 39 -7.45 -2.09 5.19
N TRP A 40 -6.95 -3.13 4.53
CA TRP A 40 -7.70 -4.35 4.28
C TRP A 40 -8.06 -5.08 5.58
N SER A 41 -7.09 -5.25 6.48
CA SER A 41 -7.31 -5.83 7.81
C SER A 41 -8.32 -5.04 8.63
N SER A 42 -8.35 -3.70 8.51
CA SER A 42 -9.36 -2.86 9.16
C SER A 42 -10.75 -3.08 8.58
N VAL A 43 -10.87 -3.22 7.25
CA VAL A 43 -12.13 -3.53 6.57
C VAL A 43 -12.68 -4.89 7.02
N LEU A 44 -11.81 -5.90 7.14
CA LEU A 44 -12.19 -7.22 7.62
C LEU A 44 -12.65 -7.20 9.08
N LEU A 45 -11.93 -6.50 9.96
CA LEU A 45 -12.21 -6.50 11.39
C LEU A 45 -13.47 -5.71 11.74
N PHE A 46 -13.59 -4.49 11.22
CA PHE A 46 -14.68 -3.57 11.57
C PHE A 46 -15.93 -3.76 10.71
N LYS A 47 -15.85 -4.65 9.71
CA LYS A 47 -16.92 -4.95 8.75
C LYS A 47 -17.28 -3.71 7.90
N ILE A 48 -18.30 -3.88 7.06
CA ILE A 48 -18.78 -2.83 6.17
C ILE A 48 -19.68 -1.87 6.98
N ASP A 49 -19.03 -0.91 7.61
CA ASP A 49 -19.66 0.32 8.08
C ASP A 49 -18.96 1.50 7.39
N TYR A 50 -19.72 2.27 6.61
CA TYR A 50 -19.18 3.38 5.81
C TYR A 50 -18.92 4.63 6.66
N ASP A 51 -19.54 4.72 7.83
CA ASP A 51 -19.32 5.78 8.82
C ASP A 51 -18.24 5.40 9.85
N ASP A 52 -17.68 4.19 9.74
CA ASP A 52 -16.58 3.73 10.58
C ASP A 52 -15.22 4.15 10.04
N TRP A 53 -14.60 5.09 10.76
CA TRP A 53 -13.28 5.64 10.48
C TRP A 53 -12.19 5.04 11.39
N ARG A 54 -12.46 3.88 12.01
CA ARG A 54 -11.45 3.12 12.75
C ARG A 54 -10.48 2.45 11.79
N LEU A 55 -9.20 2.62 12.07
CA LEU A 55 -8.09 1.99 11.35
C LEU A 55 -7.19 1.26 12.34
N LEU A 56 -6.82 0.03 12.01
CA LEU A 56 -5.75 -0.69 12.72
C LEU A 56 -4.42 0.06 12.55
N HIS A 57 -3.84 0.47 13.67
CA HIS A 57 -2.49 1.01 13.72
C HIS A 57 -1.47 -0.13 13.74
N ASP A 58 -1.76 -1.15 14.55
CA ASP A 58 -1.01 -2.39 14.69
C ASP A 58 -1.97 -3.55 14.99
N ASP A 59 -1.42 -4.73 15.29
CA ASP A 59 -2.20 -5.95 15.49
C ASP A 59 -3.04 -5.95 16.79
N LYS A 60 -2.86 -4.96 17.66
CA LYS A 60 -3.51 -4.85 18.98
C LYS A 60 -4.24 -3.53 19.18
N THR A 61 -3.98 -2.54 18.35
CA THR A 61 -4.42 -1.16 18.57
C THR A 61 -5.10 -0.59 17.32
N ALA A 62 -6.27 -0.01 17.52
CA ALA A 62 -7.01 0.72 16.48
C ALA A 62 -7.15 2.19 16.86
N ILE A 63 -7.15 3.05 15.85
CA ILE A 63 -7.33 4.49 15.96
C ILE A 63 -8.68 4.84 15.36
N ASP A 64 -9.55 5.47 16.15
CA ASP A 64 -10.77 6.09 15.65
C ASP A 64 -10.49 7.53 15.24
N PHE A 65 -10.50 7.81 13.92
CA PHE A 65 -10.22 9.15 13.41
C PHE A 65 -11.35 10.16 13.66
N THR A 66 -12.55 9.75 14.07
CA THR A 66 -13.63 10.68 14.46
C THR A 66 -13.38 11.30 15.85
N SER A 67 -12.69 10.58 16.73
CA SER A 67 -12.45 10.97 18.12
C SER A 67 -10.97 11.20 18.45
N MET A 68 -10.06 10.98 17.49
CA MET A 68 -8.62 11.10 17.68
C MET A 68 -8.19 12.50 18.12
N ARG A 69 -7.54 12.57 19.29
CA ARG A 69 -6.75 13.71 19.74
C ARG A 69 -5.28 13.31 19.78
N LEU A 70 -4.52 13.67 18.74
CA LEU A 70 -3.09 13.41 18.71
C LEU A 70 -2.37 14.30 19.73
N LYS A 71 -1.57 13.69 20.59
CA LYS A 71 -0.55 14.36 21.39
C LYS A 71 0.75 13.61 21.19
N PHE A 72 1.71 14.23 20.54
CA PHE A 72 3.06 13.69 20.45
C PHE A 72 3.83 14.13 21.70
N LYS A 73 4.50 13.18 22.35
CA LYS A 73 5.21 13.41 23.62
C LYS A 73 6.34 14.44 23.49
N ASP A 74 6.93 14.52 22.29
CA ASP A 74 8.13 15.31 22.01
C ASP A 74 7.94 16.33 20.87
N VAL A 75 6.68 16.67 20.55
CA VAL A 75 6.35 17.74 19.59
C VAL A 75 5.51 18.76 20.32
N ASP A 76 5.98 20.00 20.38
CA ASP A 76 5.22 21.08 20.99
C ASP A 76 3.93 21.36 20.19
N PRO A 77 2.89 21.92 20.82
CA PRO A 77 1.61 22.16 20.15
C PRO A 77 1.70 23.08 18.93
N GLU A 78 2.65 24.01 18.88
CA GLU A 78 2.83 24.94 17.77
C GLU A 78 3.37 24.20 16.55
N THR A 79 4.42 23.39 16.74
CA THR A 79 4.95 22.51 15.70
C THR A 79 3.88 21.52 15.24
N PHE A 80 3.14 20.88 16.15
CA PHE A 80 2.06 19.96 15.75
C PHE A 80 1.01 20.65 14.88
N ASN A 81 0.52 21.83 15.28
CA ASN A 81 -0.48 22.59 14.52
C ASN A 81 0.06 23.08 13.17
N ALA A 82 1.34 23.45 13.09
CA ALA A 82 1.99 23.83 11.84
C ALA A 82 2.17 22.63 10.88
N THR A 83 2.39 21.42 11.43
CA THR A 83 2.57 20.21 10.63
C THR A 83 1.26 19.55 10.20
N ALA A 84 0.19 19.67 10.99
CA ALA A 84 -1.08 18.95 10.78
C ALA A 84 -1.68 19.10 9.37
N PRO A 85 -1.63 20.29 8.72
CA PRO A 85 -2.09 20.45 7.34
C PRO A 85 -1.35 19.60 6.30
N LEU A 86 -0.14 19.09 6.61
CA LEU A 86 0.61 18.18 5.74
C LEU A 86 0.07 16.74 5.80
N TRP A 87 -0.35 16.28 6.99
CA TRP A 87 -0.72 14.88 7.24
C TRP A 87 -2.20 14.61 7.02
N ILE A 88 -3.06 15.58 7.36
CA ILE A 88 -4.52 15.45 7.25
C ILE A 88 -4.97 15.09 5.83
N PRO A 89 -4.51 15.78 4.77
CA PRO A 89 -4.92 15.44 3.40
C PRO A 89 -4.49 14.04 2.97
N ILE A 90 -3.31 13.59 3.40
CA ILE A 90 -2.82 12.24 3.09
C ILE A 90 -3.68 11.21 3.80
N ARG A 91 -3.98 11.39 5.08
CA ARG A 91 -4.91 10.53 5.84
C ARG A 91 -6.27 10.45 5.15
N ASP A 92 -6.85 11.59 4.80
CA ASP A 92 -8.18 11.64 4.18
C ASP A 92 -8.18 10.95 2.81
N LYS A 93 -7.09 11.10 2.03
CA LYS A 93 -6.90 10.35 0.79
C LYS A 93 -6.84 8.83 1.03
N ASN A 94 -6.12 8.37 2.07
CA ASN A 94 -6.05 6.94 2.41
C ASN A 94 -7.45 6.36 2.70
N ILE A 95 -8.23 7.05 3.52
CA ILE A 95 -9.59 6.61 3.86
C ILE A 95 -10.49 6.65 2.61
N LYS A 96 -10.55 7.79 1.94
CA LYS A 96 -11.49 8.03 0.84
C LYS A 96 -11.19 7.21 -0.41
N PHE A 97 -9.91 7.03 -0.76
CA PHE A 97 -9.50 6.42 -2.01
C PHE A 97 -8.97 5.00 -1.88
N LEU A 98 -8.67 4.51 -0.67
CA LEU A 98 -8.30 3.11 -0.45
C LEU A 98 -9.37 2.39 0.38
N MET A 99 -9.61 2.82 1.62
CA MET A 99 -10.48 2.10 2.54
C MET A 99 -11.95 2.05 2.07
N CYS A 100 -12.53 3.20 1.72
CA CYS A 100 -13.93 3.27 1.30
C CYS A 100 -14.20 2.46 0.02
N PRO A 101 -13.34 2.52 -1.03
CA PRO A 101 -13.53 1.65 -2.20
C PRO A 101 -13.34 0.17 -1.88
N MET A 102 -12.40 -0.22 -1.00
CA MET A 102 -12.27 -1.61 -0.52
C MET A 102 -13.57 -2.11 0.14
N LYS A 103 -14.19 -1.28 1.02
CA LYS A 103 -15.50 -1.57 1.63
C LYS A 103 -16.62 -1.66 0.59
N THR A 104 -16.68 -0.69 -0.31
CA THR A 104 -17.75 -0.55 -1.32
C THR A 104 -17.72 -1.70 -2.33
N LEU A 105 -16.52 -2.08 -2.77
CA LEU A 105 -16.34 -3.21 -3.67
C LEU A 105 -16.50 -4.54 -2.97
N GLN A 106 -16.32 -4.59 -1.65
CA GLN A 106 -16.19 -5.83 -0.89
C GLN A 106 -15.11 -6.69 -1.56
N LEU A 107 -13.88 -6.17 -1.56
CA LEU A 107 -12.79 -6.88 -2.23
C LEU A 107 -12.65 -8.29 -1.68
N THR A 108 -12.33 -9.25 -2.54
CA THR A 108 -12.03 -10.60 -2.09
C THR A 108 -10.54 -10.75 -1.85
N GLU A 109 -10.13 -11.80 -1.13
CA GLU A 109 -8.71 -12.09 -0.94
C GLU A 109 -7.96 -12.29 -2.27
N TYR A 110 -8.62 -12.85 -3.28
CA TYR A 110 -8.09 -13.00 -4.64
C TYR A 110 -7.83 -11.65 -5.32
N GLU A 111 -8.70 -10.67 -5.12
CA GLU A 111 -8.54 -9.33 -5.69
C GLU A 111 -7.48 -8.52 -4.95
N ILE A 112 -7.38 -8.69 -3.63
CA ILE A 112 -6.28 -8.13 -2.85
C ILE A 112 -4.95 -8.75 -3.29
N ALA A 113 -4.89 -10.07 -3.47
CA ALA A 113 -3.70 -10.75 -3.98
C ALA A 113 -3.32 -10.26 -5.38
N PHE A 114 -4.29 -10.09 -6.28
CA PHE A 114 -4.05 -9.48 -7.60
C PHE A 114 -3.52 -8.06 -7.48
N LEU A 115 -4.14 -7.22 -6.64
CA LEU A 115 -3.74 -5.83 -6.45
C LEU A 115 -2.29 -5.74 -5.94
N LEU A 116 -1.93 -6.56 -4.95
CA LEU A 116 -0.56 -6.65 -4.43
C LEU A 116 0.42 -7.16 -5.49
N ALA A 117 0.08 -8.23 -6.19
CA ALA A 117 0.93 -8.79 -7.25
C ALA A 117 1.13 -7.80 -8.40
N HIS A 118 0.08 -7.11 -8.83
CA HIS A 118 0.15 -6.08 -9.86
C HIS A 118 1.08 -4.95 -9.41
N ILE A 119 0.97 -4.48 -8.17
CA ILE A 119 1.88 -3.44 -7.64
C ILE A 119 3.33 -3.94 -7.59
N LEU A 120 3.55 -5.21 -7.22
CA LEU A 120 4.88 -5.81 -7.17
C LEU A 120 5.55 -5.84 -8.55
N TRP A 121 4.80 -6.22 -9.57
CA TRP A 121 5.31 -6.45 -10.93
C TRP A 121 5.11 -5.26 -11.88
N THR A 122 4.57 -4.14 -11.40
CA THR A 122 4.58 -2.87 -12.15
C THR A 122 5.90 -2.14 -11.89
N VAL A 123 6.90 -2.42 -12.71
CA VAL A 123 8.30 -2.03 -12.46
C VAL A 123 8.81 -0.85 -13.27
N GLN A 124 7.96 -0.24 -14.12
CA GLN A 124 8.37 0.78 -15.10
C GLN A 124 9.04 2.02 -14.46
N ASP A 125 8.68 2.33 -13.21
CA ASP A 125 9.22 3.48 -12.47
C ASP A 125 10.43 3.12 -11.59
N ILE A 126 10.95 1.88 -11.69
CA ILE A 126 12.06 1.38 -10.86
C ILE A 126 13.36 1.35 -11.68
N ASN A 127 14.22 2.33 -11.42
CA ASN A 127 15.54 2.40 -12.05
C ASN A 127 16.49 1.34 -11.50
N GLY A 128 17.31 0.76 -12.38
CA GLY A 128 18.40 -0.15 -12.02
C GLY A 128 18.04 -1.64 -11.98
N LEU A 129 16.81 -2.01 -12.37
CA LEU A 129 16.44 -3.42 -12.54
C LEU A 129 17.12 -4.05 -13.75
N SER A 130 17.46 -5.33 -13.64
CA SER A 130 17.97 -6.11 -14.77
C SER A 130 16.91 -6.34 -15.85
N GLU A 131 17.34 -6.50 -17.11
CA GLU A 131 16.46 -6.87 -18.22
C GLU A 131 15.68 -8.16 -17.94
N ASN A 132 16.30 -9.10 -17.24
CA ASN A 132 15.64 -10.34 -16.84
C ASN A 132 14.52 -10.10 -15.81
N ALA A 133 14.73 -9.21 -14.83
CA ALA A 133 13.68 -8.84 -13.88
C ALA A 133 12.50 -8.13 -14.56
N ILE A 134 12.79 -7.25 -15.53
CA ILE A 134 11.77 -6.59 -16.34
C ILE A 134 10.96 -7.63 -17.13
N ARG A 135 11.62 -8.55 -17.84
CA ARG A 135 10.95 -9.63 -18.58
C ARG A 135 10.07 -10.50 -17.65
N ILE A 136 10.60 -10.91 -16.50
CA ILE A 136 9.83 -11.69 -15.51
C ILE A 136 8.62 -10.89 -15.04
N SER A 137 8.74 -9.58 -14.84
CA SER A 137 7.62 -8.73 -14.42
C SER A 137 6.48 -8.68 -15.44
N GLU A 138 6.81 -8.58 -16.73
CA GLU A 138 5.84 -8.57 -17.83
C GLU A 138 5.12 -9.92 -17.93
N GLU A 139 5.87 -11.02 -17.96
CA GLU A 139 5.33 -12.38 -17.97
C GLU A 139 4.46 -12.67 -16.75
N THR A 140 4.82 -12.12 -15.58
CA THR A 140 4.05 -12.34 -14.35
C THR A 140 2.78 -11.53 -14.35
N THR A 141 2.82 -10.30 -14.87
CA THR A 141 1.66 -9.42 -14.97
C THR A 141 0.59 -10.02 -15.89
N GLU A 142 1.00 -10.61 -17.02
CA GLU A 142 0.07 -11.32 -17.91
C GLU A 142 -0.55 -12.55 -17.21
N GLN A 143 0.27 -13.34 -16.51
CA GLN A 143 -0.22 -14.51 -15.78
C GLN A 143 -1.25 -14.13 -14.71
N ILE A 144 -0.96 -13.15 -13.84
CA ILE A 144 -1.89 -12.74 -12.77
C ILE A 144 -3.19 -12.14 -13.32
N ALA A 145 -3.15 -11.48 -14.49
CA ALA A 145 -4.35 -10.99 -15.16
C ALA A 145 -5.21 -12.16 -15.67
N GLY A 146 -4.58 -13.22 -16.20
CA GLY A 146 -5.26 -14.47 -16.54
C GLY A 146 -5.91 -15.16 -15.35
N GLU A 147 -5.22 -15.24 -14.21
CA GLU A 147 -5.78 -15.80 -12.97
C GLU A 147 -6.98 -15.00 -12.47
N LEU A 148 -6.90 -13.67 -12.48
CA LEU A 148 -8.03 -12.82 -12.11
C LEU A 148 -9.23 -12.99 -13.07
N HIS A 149 -8.98 -13.11 -14.37
CA HIS A 149 -10.02 -13.42 -15.34
C HIS A 149 -10.71 -14.74 -15.00
N ASN A 150 -9.93 -15.80 -14.74
CA ASN A 150 -10.47 -17.12 -14.41
C ASN A 150 -11.32 -17.08 -13.14
N TYR A 151 -10.83 -16.40 -12.10
CA TYR A 151 -11.56 -16.17 -10.87
C TYR A 151 -12.92 -15.49 -11.13
N TYR A 152 -12.95 -14.42 -11.94
CA TYR A 152 -14.19 -13.74 -12.26
C TYR A 152 -15.15 -14.56 -13.13
N ALA A 153 -14.63 -15.23 -14.16
CA ALA A 153 -15.44 -15.93 -15.14
C ALA A 153 -16.00 -17.25 -14.61
N TYR A 154 -15.20 -18.02 -13.88
CA TYR A 154 -15.54 -19.39 -13.49
C TYR A 154 -16.00 -19.50 -12.03
N GLU A 155 -15.35 -18.80 -11.10
CA GLU A 155 -15.68 -18.87 -9.68
C GLU A 155 -16.81 -17.90 -9.33
N MET A 156 -16.63 -16.60 -9.64
CA MET A 156 -17.66 -15.59 -9.37
C MET A 156 -18.79 -15.59 -10.41
N ARG A 157 -18.57 -16.22 -11.57
CA ARG A 157 -19.54 -16.31 -12.69
C ARG A 157 -20.09 -14.95 -13.12
N LEU A 158 -19.22 -13.94 -13.15
CA LEU A 158 -19.59 -12.59 -13.55
C LEU A 158 -19.67 -12.49 -15.08
N SER A 159 -20.83 -12.14 -15.61
CA SER A 159 -21.02 -11.91 -17.05
C SER A 159 -20.30 -10.66 -17.56
N ASN A 160 -20.11 -9.65 -16.70
CA ASN A 160 -19.35 -8.45 -16.99
C ASN A 160 -18.66 -7.92 -15.74
N TYR A 161 -17.37 -8.23 -15.57
CA TYR A 161 -16.55 -7.75 -14.47
C TYR A 161 -15.70 -6.51 -14.82
N ALA A 162 -15.78 -5.99 -16.06
CA ALA A 162 -14.96 -4.85 -16.50
C ALA A 162 -15.13 -3.60 -15.62
N PRO A 163 -16.34 -3.19 -15.19
CA PRO A 163 -16.50 -2.05 -14.28
C PRO A 163 -15.82 -2.26 -12.92
N ARG A 164 -15.76 -3.51 -12.45
CA ARG A 164 -15.09 -3.88 -11.19
C ARG A 164 -13.57 -3.80 -11.34
N LEU A 165 -13.04 -4.34 -12.44
CA LEU A 165 -11.61 -4.26 -12.77
C LEU A 165 -11.14 -2.81 -12.86
N VAL A 166 -11.89 -1.93 -13.54
CA VAL A 166 -11.57 -0.48 -13.62
C VAL A 166 -11.46 0.15 -12.23
N LYS A 167 -12.33 -0.23 -11.28
CA LYS A 167 -12.28 0.30 -9.91
C LYS A 167 -11.08 -0.25 -9.13
N ILE A 168 -10.67 -1.49 -9.35
CA ILE A 168 -9.45 -2.07 -8.77
C ILE A 168 -8.19 -1.41 -9.34
N THR A 169 -8.14 -1.13 -10.64
CA THR A 169 -7.02 -0.37 -11.23
C THR A 169 -6.92 1.03 -10.63
N LYS A 170 -8.04 1.73 -10.45
CA LYS A 170 -8.04 3.04 -9.76
C LYS A 170 -7.53 2.96 -8.31
N LEU A 171 -7.79 1.85 -7.62
CA LEU A 171 -7.23 1.59 -6.29
C LEU A 171 -5.71 1.46 -6.32
N ILE A 172 -5.16 0.77 -7.33
CA ILE A 172 -3.72 0.65 -7.55
C ILE A 172 -3.09 2.03 -7.77
N ASP A 173 -3.69 2.83 -8.65
CA ASP A 173 -3.21 4.19 -8.95
C ASP A 173 -3.24 5.08 -7.71
N ALA A 174 -4.36 5.07 -6.97
CA ALA A 174 -4.49 5.82 -5.72
C ALA A 174 -3.45 5.41 -4.69
N ALA A 175 -3.13 4.11 -4.58
CA ALA A 175 -2.12 3.61 -3.63
C ALA A 175 -0.72 4.14 -3.98
N LYS A 176 -0.38 4.21 -5.26
CA LYS A 176 0.88 4.79 -5.75
C LYS A 176 0.92 6.30 -5.51
N GLU A 177 -0.12 7.04 -5.87
CA GLU A 177 -0.19 8.49 -5.63
C GLU A 177 -0.05 8.84 -4.15
N ILE A 178 -0.69 8.07 -3.27
CA ILE A 178 -0.58 8.26 -1.82
C ILE A 178 0.84 7.97 -1.34
N ARG A 179 1.53 6.96 -1.90
CA ARG A 179 2.94 6.71 -1.60
C ARG A 179 3.81 7.91 -1.97
N HIS A 180 3.66 8.45 -3.18
CA HIS A 180 4.43 9.62 -3.62
C HIS A 180 4.15 10.83 -2.73
N ALA A 181 2.88 11.12 -2.45
CA ALA A 181 2.52 12.22 -1.55
C ALA A 181 3.12 12.04 -0.13
N LYS A 182 3.20 10.80 0.37
CA LYS A 182 3.89 10.49 1.63
C LYS A 182 5.39 10.73 1.54
N GLN A 183 6.05 10.32 0.45
CA GLN A 183 7.49 10.55 0.26
C GLN A 183 7.83 12.04 0.19
N ASP A 184 7.05 12.83 -0.56
CA ASP A 184 7.24 14.28 -0.67
C ASP A 184 7.09 14.95 0.70
N MET A 185 6.05 14.57 1.44
CA MET A 185 5.79 15.09 2.77
C MET A 185 6.89 14.69 3.78
N TRP A 186 7.41 13.46 3.72
CA TRP A 186 8.55 13.06 4.55
C TRP A 186 9.82 13.85 4.21
N THR A 187 10.03 14.15 2.93
CA THR A 187 11.15 14.96 2.45
C THR A 187 11.05 16.39 3.00
N ILE A 188 9.88 17.02 2.90
CA ILE A 188 9.59 18.33 3.50
C ILE A 188 9.85 18.28 5.01
N ALA A 189 9.29 17.28 5.70
CA ALA A 189 9.46 17.14 7.15
C ALA A 189 10.92 17.04 7.58
N LYS A 190 11.76 16.36 6.79
CA LYS A 190 13.21 16.26 7.02
C LYS A 190 13.93 17.59 6.77
N ILE A 191 13.58 18.31 5.70
CA ILE A 191 14.19 19.62 5.36
C ILE A 191 13.94 20.65 6.48
N PHE A 192 12.74 20.65 7.05
CA PHE A 192 12.34 21.59 8.09
C PHE A 192 12.64 21.11 9.53
N ASP A 193 13.39 20.01 9.69
CA ASP A 193 13.70 19.37 11.00
C ASP A 193 12.45 19.21 11.89
N MET A 194 11.31 18.88 11.27
CA MET A 194 10.01 18.83 11.96
C MET A 194 9.93 17.66 12.95
N PHE A 195 10.82 16.67 12.81
CA PHE A 195 10.89 15.52 13.69
C PHE A 195 12.33 15.05 13.90
N ARG A 196 12.70 14.79 15.16
CA ARG A 196 13.93 14.09 15.52
C ARG A 196 13.60 12.63 15.79
N PHE A 197 13.69 11.78 14.78
CA PHE A 197 13.58 10.33 14.94
C PHE A 197 14.94 9.66 14.74
N GLU A 198 15.43 8.93 15.74
CA GLU A 198 16.41 7.87 15.52
C GLU A 198 15.66 6.66 14.94
N ILE A 199 15.60 6.57 13.61
CA ILE A 199 14.94 5.44 12.94
C ILE A 199 15.97 4.32 12.80
N VAL A 200 15.77 3.23 13.55
CA VAL A 200 16.44 1.96 13.27
C VAL A 200 15.99 1.48 11.88
N GLY A 201 16.92 1.50 10.92
CA GLY A 201 16.65 1.17 9.50
C GLY A 201 16.50 2.38 8.56
N SER A 202 17.11 3.52 8.90
CA SER A 202 17.19 4.73 8.05
C SER A 202 17.58 4.46 6.60
N GLU A 203 18.41 3.45 6.34
CA GLU A 203 18.83 3.01 5.00
C GLU A 203 17.66 2.55 4.10
N LEU A 204 16.53 2.14 4.69
CA LEU A 204 15.33 1.71 3.95
C LEU A 204 14.34 2.86 3.66
N ILE A 205 14.58 4.05 4.21
CA ILE A 205 13.80 5.27 3.97
C ILE A 205 14.55 6.22 3.02
N GLU A 206 15.87 6.03 2.85
CA GLU A 206 16.67 6.83 1.92
C GLU A 206 16.41 6.43 0.47
N LEU A 207 15.39 7.06 -0.11
CA LEU A 207 15.20 7.64 -1.46
C LEU A 207 13.71 7.60 -1.80
#